data_AF-A0A6N7GMH5-F1
#
_entry.id   AF-A0A6N7GMH5-F1
#
_cell.length_a   1.000
_cell.length_b   1.000
_cell.length_c   1.000
_cell.angle_alpha   90.00
_cell.angle_beta   90.00
_cell.angle_gamma   90.00
#
_symmetry.space_group_name_H-M   'P 1'
#
loop_
_entity.id
_entity.type
_entity.pdbx_description
1 polymer ?
#
loop_
_entity_poly.entity_id
_entity_poly.type
_entity_poly.pdbx_seq_one_letter_code
_entity_poly.pdbx_strand_id
1 'polypeptide(L)'
;MKAVARVVLMVCLIVGAPALSIPVAVAQQSTHAGPIIDPALFEQGRVLYDANCVACHQAGGAGTPPSFPALTGNDRLKDLNLIVRAIRLGQGAMLAFPKLTDGEIAALATYIRNAWGNKLGAVTADQVATILAGLSKPADKKVSVWSGVYTQAQNKRGEELHSGACAQCHGLRLNGAAQPDMPPSPAIARATFVRKWEGQTVAALFTYVRTKMPPDNPGTITDQQSIDAIAHMFAVSNMPAGDKELPPDPNALEGIVINAKPK
;
A
#
# COMPACT_ATOMS: atom_id res chain seq x y z
N MET A 1 -68.10 -85.97 15.02
CA MET A 1 -66.73 -86.52 14.91
C MET A 1 -66.03 -85.81 13.76
N LYS A 2 -64.84 -85.22 14.01
CA LYS A 2 -63.86 -84.66 13.04
C LYS A 2 -64.37 -83.43 12.24
N ALA A 3 -63.61 -82.37 11.93
CA ALA A 3 -62.27 -81.90 12.25
C ALA A 3 -62.24 -80.38 11.96
N VAL A 4 -61.27 -79.68 12.56
CA VAL A 4 -61.01 -78.24 12.49
C VAL A 4 -60.37 -77.85 11.15
N ALA A 5 -60.75 -76.70 10.57
CA ALA A 5 -59.90 -75.95 9.64
C ALA A 5 -60.16 -74.44 9.80
N ARG A 6 -59.23 -73.75 10.48
CA ARG A 6 -59.11 -72.30 10.51
C ARG A 6 -58.30 -71.87 9.27
N VAL A 7 -58.84 -70.96 8.46
CA VAL A 7 -58.06 -70.20 7.48
C VAL A 7 -58.25 -68.72 7.77
N VAL A 8 -57.12 -68.08 8.08
CA VAL A 8 -56.96 -66.69 8.49
C VAL A 8 -56.88 -65.83 7.24
N LEU A 9 -57.73 -64.79 7.18
CA LEU A 9 -57.72 -63.77 6.15
C LEU A 9 -56.58 -62.78 6.45
N MET A 10 -55.51 -62.83 5.67
CA MET A 10 -54.32 -62.01 5.83
C MET A 10 -54.52 -60.66 5.13
N VAL A 11 -54.80 -59.62 5.92
CA VAL A 11 -54.89 -58.22 5.49
C VAL A 11 -53.46 -57.67 5.33
N CYS A 12 -53.09 -57.29 4.11
CA CYS A 12 -51.81 -56.69 3.78
C CYS A 12 -51.85 -55.18 4.12
N LEU A 13 -51.30 -54.80 5.28
CA LEU A 13 -51.11 -53.42 5.70
C LEU A 13 -49.85 -52.85 5.04
N ILE A 14 -50.05 -51.86 4.16
CA ILE A 14 -48.99 -51.10 3.49
C ILE A 14 -48.44 -50.08 4.51
N VAL A 15 -47.30 -50.37 5.12
CA VAL A 15 -46.60 -49.44 6.02
C VAL A 15 -45.77 -48.48 5.18
N GLY A 16 -46.16 -47.20 5.15
CA GLY A 16 -45.41 -46.12 4.52
C GLY A 16 -44.16 -45.77 5.32
N ALA A 17 -43.00 -45.75 4.66
CA ALA A 17 -41.72 -45.36 5.23
C ALA A 17 -41.64 -43.84 5.49
N PRO A 18 -41.00 -43.39 6.58
CA PRO A 18 -40.85 -41.97 6.87
C PRO A 18 -39.74 -41.34 6.02
N ALA A 19 -40.05 -40.21 5.39
CA ALA A 19 -39.08 -39.39 4.68
C ALA A 19 -38.14 -38.69 5.69
N LEU A 20 -36.86 -39.06 5.65
CA LEU A 20 -35.79 -38.38 6.37
C LEU A 20 -35.42 -37.09 5.64
N SER A 21 -35.85 -35.95 6.20
CA SER A 21 -35.44 -34.63 5.74
C SER A 21 -34.02 -34.33 6.22
N ILE A 22 -33.04 -34.45 5.33
CA ILE A 22 -31.67 -33.98 5.58
C ILE A 22 -31.69 -32.44 5.52
N PRO A 23 -31.28 -31.73 6.59
CA PRO A 23 -31.10 -30.28 6.49
C PRO A 23 -29.91 -30.03 5.56
N VAL A 24 -30.17 -29.45 4.39
CA VAL A 24 -29.13 -28.88 3.54
C VAL A 24 -28.56 -27.69 4.32
N ALA A 25 -27.38 -27.88 4.90
CA ALA A 25 -26.60 -26.78 5.43
C ALA A 25 -26.27 -25.83 4.27
N VAL A 26 -26.96 -24.68 4.25
CA VAL A 26 -26.61 -23.57 3.36
C VAL A 26 -25.25 -23.06 3.84
N ALA A 27 -24.19 -23.45 3.13
CA ALA A 27 -22.88 -22.83 3.30
C ALA A 27 -23.02 -21.34 2.96
N GLN A 28 -22.98 -20.48 3.98
CA GLN A 28 -22.91 -19.04 3.79
C GLN A 28 -21.57 -18.71 3.15
N GLN A 29 -21.58 -18.47 1.84
CA GLN A 29 -20.41 -17.98 1.12
C GLN A 29 -20.06 -16.59 1.64
N SER A 30 -18.83 -16.46 2.14
CA SER A 30 -18.26 -15.22 2.62
C SER A 30 -18.14 -14.20 1.47
N THR A 31 -18.75 -13.04 1.63
CA THR A 31 -18.86 -11.98 0.61
C THR A 31 -17.61 -11.09 0.50
N HIS A 32 -16.43 -11.68 0.34
CA HIS A 32 -15.20 -10.95 -0.03
C HIS A 32 -14.64 -11.48 -1.35
N ALA A 33 -15.41 -11.32 -2.42
CA ALA A 33 -14.99 -11.69 -3.78
C ALA A 33 -14.17 -10.55 -4.40
N GLY A 34 -12.86 -10.56 -4.15
CA GLY A 34 -11.93 -10.09 -5.18
C GLY A 34 -12.03 -11.00 -6.41
N PRO A 35 -11.56 -10.57 -7.60
CA PRO A 35 -11.52 -11.46 -8.76
C PRO A 35 -10.76 -12.74 -8.39
N ILE A 36 -11.33 -13.90 -8.74
CA ILE A 36 -10.62 -15.18 -8.67
C ILE A 36 -9.28 -15.00 -9.38
N ILE A 37 -8.18 -15.34 -8.71
CA ILE A 37 -6.85 -15.24 -9.30
C ILE A 37 -6.78 -16.29 -10.42
N ASP A 38 -6.67 -15.83 -11.67
CA ASP A 38 -6.42 -16.70 -12.81
C ASP A 38 -5.08 -17.41 -12.63
N PRO A 39 -5.04 -18.76 -12.59
CA PRO A 39 -3.80 -19.52 -12.44
C PRO A 39 -2.76 -19.19 -13.51
N ALA A 40 -3.18 -18.91 -14.75
CA ALA A 40 -2.26 -18.57 -15.84
C ALA A 40 -1.61 -17.20 -15.59
N LEU A 41 -2.40 -16.23 -15.13
CA LEU A 41 -1.90 -14.90 -14.76
C LEU A 41 -0.92 -14.97 -13.58
N PHE A 42 -1.23 -15.77 -12.56
CA PHE A 42 -0.35 -15.97 -11.41
C PHE A 42 0.98 -16.63 -11.82
N GLU A 43 0.93 -17.65 -12.66
CA GLU A 43 2.12 -18.34 -13.17
C GLU A 43 2.96 -17.43 -14.06
N GLN A 44 2.34 -16.63 -14.94
CA GLN A 44 3.03 -15.62 -15.72
C GLN A 44 3.76 -14.62 -14.80
N GLY A 45 3.11 -14.18 -13.73
CA GLY A 45 3.70 -13.30 -12.72
C GLY A 45 4.90 -13.94 -12.02
N ARG A 46 4.83 -15.24 -11.70
CA ARG A 46 5.94 -16.01 -11.12
C ARG A 46 7.14 -16.07 -12.07
N VAL A 47 6.92 -16.38 -13.34
CA VAL A 47 7.99 -16.43 -14.35
C VAL A 47 8.67 -15.07 -14.52
N LEU A 48 7.88 -13.99 -14.57
CA LEU A 48 8.42 -12.63 -14.62
C LEU A 48 9.22 -12.29 -13.35
N TYR A 49 8.74 -12.72 -12.18
CA TYR A 49 9.43 -12.51 -10.91
C TYR A 49 10.78 -13.23 -10.87
N ASP A 50 10.81 -14.50 -11.30
CA ASP A 50 12.03 -15.31 -11.37
C ASP A 50 13.08 -14.68 -12.28
N ALA A 51 12.65 -14.17 -13.43
CA ALA A 51 13.55 -13.56 -14.41
C ALA A 51 14.10 -12.19 -13.98
N ASN A 52 13.31 -11.40 -13.24
CA ASN A 52 13.61 -9.97 -13.05
C ASN A 52 13.86 -9.55 -11.60
N CYS A 53 13.32 -10.27 -10.61
CA CYS A 53 13.20 -9.78 -9.24
C CYS A 53 13.96 -10.64 -8.21
N VAL A 54 14.12 -11.95 -8.47
CA VAL A 54 14.71 -12.91 -7.52
C VAL A 54 16.13 -12.55 -7.09
N ALA A 55 16.92 -11.93 -7.96
CA ALA A 55 18.30 -11.54 -7.62
C ALA A 55 18.38 -10.62 -6.38
N CYS A 56 17.36 -9.80 -6.13
CA CYS A 56 17.33 -8.84 -5.02
C CYS A 56 16.27 -9.19 -3.96
N HIS A 57 15.07 -9.59 -4.39
CA HIS A 57 13.97 -9.91 -3.47
C HIS A 57 13.92 -11.39 -3.05
N GLN A 58 14.79 -12.23 -3.62
CA GLN A 58 14.93 -13.67 -3.35
C GLN A 58 13.70 -14.49 -3.77
N ALA A 59 13.87 -15.80 -3.99
CA ALA A 59 12.77 -16.68 -4.42
C ALA A 59 11.63 -16.75 -3.39
N GLY A 60 11.96 -16.64 -2.10
CA GLY A 60 10.99 -16.58 -1.00
C GLY A 60 10.42 -15.19 -0.71
N GLY A 61 10.78 -14.17 -1.48
CA GLY A 61 10.32 -12.80 -1.25
C GLY A 61 10.82 -12.18 0.05
N ALA A 62 11.81 -12.75 0.72
CA ALA A 62 12.32 -12.24 2.00
C ALA A 62 13.24 -11.01 1.82
N GLY A 63 13.87 -10.86 0.66
CA GLY A 63 14.84 -9.79 0.40
C GLY A 63 16.01 -9.77 1.39
N THR A 64 16.67 -8.62 1.49
CA THR A 64 17.69 -8.33 2.52
C THR A 64 17.46 -6.93 3.08
N PRO A 65 16.51 -6.77 4.02
CA PRO A 65 16.23 -5.47 4.63
C PRO A 65 17.47 -4.87 5.33
N PRO A 66 17.64 -3.54 5.31
CA PRO A 66 16.76 -2.54 4.71
C PRO A 66 17.00 -2.31 3.20
N SER A 67 18.05 -2.91 2.62
CA SER A 67 18.49 -2.64 1.23
C SER A 67 17.49 -3.14 0.20
N PHE A 68 17.00 -4.38 0.37
CA PHE A 68 15.95 -4.95 -0.46
C PHE A 68 14.81 -5.41 0.46
N PRO A 69 13.66 -4.70 0.48
CA PRO A 69 12.60 -4.99 1.42
C PRO A 69 11.98 -6.38 1.19
N ALA A 70 11.52 -6.98 2.28
CA ALA A 70 10.70 -8.19 2.22
C ALA A 70 9.39 -7.90 1.49
N LEU A 71 9.01 -8.78 0.57
CA LEU A 71 7.70 -8.84 -0.08
C LEU A 71 6.77 -9.83 0.65
N THR A 72 7.33 -10.86 1.28
CA THR A 72 6.57 -11.79 2.12
C THR A 72 5.99 -11.07 3.35
N GLY A 73 4.68 -11.22 3.60
CA GLY A 73 4.01 -10.63 4.76
C GLY A 73 4.02 -9.09 4.80
N ASN A 74 4.37 -8.43 3.70
CA ASN A 74 4.53 -6.98 3.68
C ASN A 74 3.19 -6.28 3.42
N ASP A 75 2.64 -5.65 4.46
CA ASP A 75 1.37 -4.91 4.40
C ASP A 75 1.36 -3.78 3.37
N ARG A 76 2.53 -3.23 3.00
CA ARG A 76 2.63 -2.19 1.97
C ARG A 76 2.20 -2.67 0.60
N LEU A 77 2.20 -3.98 0.36
CA LEU A 77 1.70 -4.55 -0.88
C LEU A 77 0.20 -4.33 -1.08
N LYS A 78 -0.54 -3.83 -0.08
CA LYS A 78 -1.93 -3.39 -0.23
C LYS A 78 -2.05 -2.22 -1.20
N ASP A 79 -1.07 -1.30 -1.20
CA ASP A 79 -1.03 -0.15 -2.11
C ASP A 79 -0.56 -0.59 -3.51
N LEU A 80 -1.50 -0.62 -4.45
CA LEU A 80 -1.21 -0.98 -5.83
C LEU A 80 -0.41 0.11 -6.56
N ASN A 81 -0.58 1.39 -6.22
CA ASN A 81 0.19 2.48 -6.82
C ASN A 81 1.68 2.33 -6.49
N LEU A 82 1.99 1.99 -5.23
CA LEU A 82 3.36 1.71 -4.81
C LEU A 82 3.99 0.60 -5.65
N ILE A 83 3.31 -0.53 -5.84
CA ILE A 83 3.83 -1.68 -6.59
C ILE A 83 4.06 -1.31 -8.06
N VAL A 84 3.03 -0.78 -8.73
CA VAL A 84 3.08 -0.45 -10.16
C VAL A 84 4.15 0.60 -10.43
N ARG A 85 4.26 1.63 -9.58
CA ARG A 85 5.29 2.66 -9.68
C ARG A 85 6.69 2.10 -9.48
N ALA A 86 6.90 1.29 -8.42
CA ALA A 86 8.20 0.71 -8.14
C ALA A 86 8.68 -0.19 -9.29
N ILE A 87 7.79 -0.96 -9.90
CA ILE A 87 8.10 -1.76 -11.10
C ILE A 87 8.41 -0.85 -12.30
N ARG A 88 7.54 0.12 -12.61
CA ARG A 88 7.69 0.93 -13.83
C ARG A 88 8.88 1.88 -13.78
N LEU A 89 9.08 2.58 -12.66
CA LEU A 89 10.04 3.67 -12.52
C LEU A 89 11.28 3.31 -11.69
N GLY A 90 11.27 2.17 -10.99
CA GLY A 90 12.30 1.84 -10.01
C GLY A 90 12.16 2.67 -8.71
N GLN A 91 12.94 2.32 -7.70
CA GLN A 91 13.02 3.07 -6.44
C GLN A 91 14.30 2.74 -5.67
N GLY A 92 15.14 3.74 -5.41
CA GLY A 92 16.41 3.53 -4.73
C GLY A 92 17.34 2.60 -5.52
N ALA A 93 17.69 1.45 -4.96
CA ALA A 93 18.48 0.42 -5.65
C ALA A 93 17.65 -0.49 -6.58
N MET A 94 16.31 -0.41 -6.52
CA MET A 94 15.44 -1.18 -7.41
C MET A 94 15.46 -0.60 -8.82
N LEU A 95 15.80 -1.45 -9.80
CA LEU A 95 15.82 -1.10 -11.22
C LEU A 95 14.43 -0.75 -11.74
N ALA A 96 14.37 0.10 -12.77
CA ALA A 96 13.15 0.39 -13.51
C ALA A 96 12.90 -0.66 -14.61
N PHE A 97 11.64 -1.04 -14.82
CA PHE A 97 11.22 -1.97 -15.86
C PHE A 97 10.27 -1.29 -16.87
N PRO A 98 10.73 -0.29 -17.64
CA PRO A 98 9.87 0.51 -18.53
C PRO A 98 9.32 -0.27 -19.73
N LYS A 99 9.90 -1.43 -20.04
CA LYS A 99 9.51 -2.26 -21.18
C LYS A 99 8.39 -3.26 -20.86
N LEU A 100 8.08 -3.48 -19.59
CA LEU A 100 6.97 -4.37 -19.22
C LEU A 100 5.65 -3.71 -19.60
N THR A 101 4.83 -4.46 -20.31
CA THR A 101 3.46 -4.11 -20.67
C THR A 101 2.57 -4.06 -19.43
N ASP A 102 1.41 -3.41 -19.54
CA ASP A 102 0.48 -3.26 -18.43
C ASP A 102 -0.04 -4.63 -17.94
N GLY A 103 -0.22 -5.59 -18.86
CA GLY A 103 -0.55 -6.98 -18.54
C GLY A 103 0.56 -7.73 -17.82
N GLU A 104 1.83 -7.54 -18.20
CA GLU A 104 2.97 -8.15 -17.51
C GLU A 104 3.14 -7.58 -16.10
N ILE A 105 2.97 -6.26 -15.94
CA ILE A 105 2.98 -5.63 -14.61
C ILE A 105 1.79 -6.13 -13.78
N ALA A 106 0.61 -6.30 -14.36
CA ALA A 106 -0.56 -6.85 -13.67
C ALA A 106 -0.33 -8.30 -13.21
N ALA A 107 0.27 -9.14 -14.05
CA ALA A 107 0.66 -10.51 -13.71
C ALA A 107 1.67 -10.52 -12.55
N LEU A 108 2.74 -9.73 -12.66
CA LEU A 108 3.79 -9.63 -11.66
C LEU A 108 3.25 -9.10 -10.31
N ALA A 109 2.43 -8.05 -10.34
CA ALA A 109 1.79 -7.50 -9.15
C ALA A 109 0.83 -8.52 -8.51
N THR A 110 0.06 -9.26 -9.32
CA THR A 110 -0.81 -10.34 -8.85
C THR A 110 -0.02 -11.43 -8.14
N TYR A 111 1.12 -11.86 -8.71
CA TYR A 111 1.98 -12.86 -8.08
C TYR A 111 2.53 -12.36 -6.73
N ILE A 112 3.18 -11.19 -6.69
CA ILE A 112 3.79 -10.62 -5.48
C ILE A 112 2.75 -10.45 -4.35
N ARG A 113 1.53 -10.02 -4.70
CA ARG A 113 0.41 -9.80 -3.78
C ARG A 113 -0.22 -11.07 -3.22
N ASN A 114 0.09 -12.24 -3.77
CA ASN A 114 -0.54 -13.50 -3.39
C ASN A 114 0.45 -14.67 -3.18
N ALA A 115 1.75 -14.44 -3.37
CA ALA A 115 2.82 -15.37 -3.02
C ALA A 115 3.14 -15.31 -1.51
N TRP A 116 3.83 -16.34 -1.00
CA TRP A 116 4.37 -16.42 0.37
C TRP A 116 3.35 -16.16 1.50
N GLY A 117 2.09 -16.51 1.26
CA GLY A 117 1.01 -16.33 2.23
C GLY A 117 0.31 -14.97 2.19
N ASN A 118 0.73 -14.07 1.30
CA ASN A 118 -0.02 -12.84 1.02
C ASN A 118 -1.39 -13.19 0.40
N LYS A 119 -2.41 -12.35 0.65
CA LYS A 119 -3.79 -12.54 0.16
C LYS A 119 -4.44 -11.20 -0.18
N LEU A 120 -3.91 -10.52 -1.20
CA LEU A 120 -4.30 -9.15 -1.52
C LEU A 120 -5.10 -9.03 -2.84
N GLY A 121 -5.45 -10.15 -3.47
CA GLY A 121 -6.31 -10.21 -4.65
C GLY A 121 -5.58 -9.96 -5.97
N ALA A 122 -6.29 -10.23 -7.07
CA ALA A 122 -5.78 -10.07 -8.43
C ALA A 122 -5.69 -8.60 -8.84
N VAL A 123 -4.79 -8.33 -9.79
CA VAL A 123 -4.59 -7.02 -10.43
C VAL A 123 -4.89 -7.16 -11.92
N THR A 124 -5.67 -6.23 -12.48
CA THR A 124 -6.00 -6.21 -13.90
C THR A 124 -5.08 -5.28 -14.69
N ALA A 125 -4.94 -5.52 -15.99
CA ALA A 125 -4.21 -4.62 -16.89
C ALA A 125 -4.81 -3.20 -16.89
N ASP A 126 -6.14 -3.07 -16.79
CA ASP A 126 -6.81 -1.76 -16.74
C ASP A 126 -6.48 -0.96 -15.47
N GLN A 127 -6.37 -1.64 -14.32
CA GLN A 127 -5.92 -1.01 -13.08
C GLN A 127 -4.49 -0.48 -13.25
N VAL A 128 -3.61 -1.28 -13.84
CA VAL A 128 -2.22 -0.87 -14.11
C VAL A 128 -2.20 0.31 -15.09
N ALA A 129 -2.90 0.23 -16.22
CA ALA A 129 -2.97 1.29 -17.23
C ALA A 129 -3.45 2.61 -16.63
N THR A 130 -4.48 2.57 -15.77
CA THR A 130 -5.01 3.74 -15.06
C THR A 130 -3.94 4.39 -14.19
N ILE A 131 -3.22 3.59 -13.40
CA ILE A 131 -2.14 4.08 -12.54
C ILE A 131 -1.02 4.69 -13.39
N LEU A 132 -0.58 3.97 -14.44
CA LEU A 132 0.49 4.41 -15.33
C LEU A 132 0.16 5.69 -16.10
N ALA A 133 -1.08 5.88 -16.52
CA ALA A 133 -1.55 7.13 -17.10
C ALA A 133 -1.50 8.28 -16.10
N GLY A 134 -1.69 8.00 -14.80
CA GLY A 134 -1.47 8.95 -13.71
C GLY A 134 0.01 9.28 -13.50
N LEU A 135 0.91 8.30 -13.61
CA LEU A 135 2.37 8.52 -13.53
C LEU A 135 2.90 9.37 -14.69
N SER A 136 2.29 9.24 -15.88
CA SER A 136 2.83 9.78 -17.12
C SER A 136 2.40 11.21 -17.43
N LYS A 137 1.58 11.84 -16.57
CA LYS A 137 1.22 13.26 -16.71
C LYS A 137 2.29 14.08 -15.97
N PRO A 138 3.21 14.78 -16.68
CA PRO A 138 3.96 15.84 -16.03
C PRO A 138 2.94 16.85 -15.50
N ALA A 139 3.14 17.34 -14.29
CA ALA A 139 2.40 18.52 -13.87
C ALA A 139 2.89 19.69 -14.72
N ASP A 140 2.17 19.99 -15.81
CA ASP A 140 2.51 21.03 -16.79
C ASP A 140 2.62 22.44 -16.17
N LYS A 141 2.22 22.59 -14.90
CA LYS A 141 2.42 23.79 -14.09
C LYS A 141 2.90 23.41 -12.69
N LYS A 142 4.13 23.80 -12.36
CA LYS A 142 4.68 23.68 -11.00
C LYS A 142 3.88 24.57 -10.03
N VAL A 143 3.36 23.97 -8.96
CA VAL A 143 2.62 24.64 -7.89
C VAL A 143 3.57 24.86 -6.71
N SER A 144 3.59 26.09 -6.19
CA SER A 144 4.40 26.45 -5.02
C SER A 144 3.75 25.94 -3.74
N VAL A 145 4.51 25.38 -2.80
CA VAL A 145 4.01 25.03 -1.45
C VAL A 145 3.38 26.22 -0.70
N TRP A 146 3.73 27.45 -1.10
CA TRP A 146 3.14 28.69 -0.56
C TRP A 146 1.72 28.99 -1.06
N SER A 147 1.15 28.19 -1.97
CA SER A 147 -0.20 28.40 -2.51
C SER A 147 -1.31 27.70 -1.72
N GLY A 148 -1.05 27.19 -0.51
CA GLY A 148 -2.05 26.46 0.26
C GLY A 148 -2.25 25.03 -0.24
N VAL A 149 -1.20 24.20 -0.19
CA VAL A 149 -1.20 22.88 -0.84
C VAL A 149 -1.73 21.74 0.04
N TYR A 150 -1.99 21.98 1.32
CA TYR A 150 -2.46 21.00 2.30
C TYR A 150 -3.64 21.56 3.11
N THR A 151 -4.45 20.71 3.74
CA THR A 151 -5.59 21.16 4.57
C THR A 151 -5.22 21.30 6.05
N GLN A 152 -5.97 22.12 6.78
CA GLN A 152 -5.84 22.23 8.23
C GLN A 152 -6.04 20.86 8.93
N ALA A 153 -6.98 20.06 8.43
CA ALA A 153 -7.23 18.71 8.94
C ALA A 153 -6.01 17.79 8.74
N GLN A 154 -5.36 17.86 7.58
CA GLN A 154 -4.15 17.10 7.29
C GLN A 154 -2.99 17.50 8.20
N ASN A 155 -2.78 18.80 8.42
CA ASN A 155 -1.81 19.29 9.40
C ASN A 155 -2.08 18.74 10.80
N LYS A 156 -3.34 18.75 11.26
CA LYS A 156 -3.69 18.24 12.59
C LYS A 156 -3.34 16.76 12.76
N ARG A 157 -3.64 15.91 11.76
CA ARG A 157 -3.25 14.49 11.80
C ARG A 157 -1.72 14.32 11.83
N GLY A 158 -1.01 15.16 11.07
CA GLY A 158 0.45 15.18 11.09
C GLY A 158 1.05 15.64 12.43
N GLU A 159 0.43 16.61 13.09
CA GLU A 159 0.81 17.10 14.41
C GLU A 159 0.65 16.00 15.47
N GLU A 160 -0.50 15.32 15.48
CA GLU A 160 -0.79 14.21 16.37
C GLU A 160 0.23 13.08 16.16
N LEU A 161 0.52 12.70 14.90
CA LEU A 161 1.56 11.73 14.57
C LEU A 161 2.96 12.17 15.04
N HIS A 162 3.30 13.45 14.84
CA HIS A 162 4.61 13.99 15.19
C HIS A 162 4.85 13.98 16.71
N SER A 163 3.83 14.34 17.50
CA SER A 163 3.90 14.44 18.96
C SER A 163 4.31 13.14 19.68
N GLY A 164 4.24 12.00 18.98
CA GLY A 164 4.72 10.69 19.44
C GLY A 164 6.21 10.48 19.21
N ALA A 165 6.56 9.34 18.59
CA ALA A 165 7.95 8.90 18.42
C ALA A 165 8.80 9.87 17.57
N CYS A 166 8.19 10.60 16.64
CA CYS A 166 8.92 11.51 15.74
C CYS A 166 9.57 12.67 16.51
N ALA A 167 8.88 13.23 17.51
CA ALA A 167 9.38 14.34 18.31
C ALA A 167 10.61 13.99 19.17
N GLN A 168 10.84 12.70 19.46
CA GLN A 168 12.01 12.25 20.23
C GLN A 168 13.34 12.51 19.49
N CYS A 169 13.30 12.43 18.15
CA CYS A 169 14.44 12.73 17.29
C CYS A 169 14.33 14.15 16.70
N HIS A 170 13.18 14.54 16.16
CA HIS A 170 13.06 15.83 15.45
C HIS A 170 12.75 17.03 16.35
N GLY A 171 12.60 16.80 17.66
CA GLY A 171 12.25 17.81 18.66
C GLY A 171 10.76 18.17 18.62
N LEU A 172 10.17 18.50 19.78
CA LEU A 172 8.74 18.85 19.92
C LEU A 172 8.29 20.01 19.00
N ARG A 173 9.22 20.83 18.53
CA ARG A 173 8.95 21.95 17.62
C ARG A 173 9.52 21.73 16.22
N LEU A 174 9.91 20.51 15.84
CA LEU A 174 10.57 20.18 14.55
C LEU A 174 11.90 20.93 14.33
N ASN A 175 12.54 21.38 15.41
CA ASN A 175 13.77 22.16 15.41
C ASN A 175 15.04 21.31 15.53
N GLY A 176 14.90 19.98 15.47
CA GLY A 176 15.97 19.03 15.72
C GLY A 176 16.16 18.77 17.21
N ALA A 177 16.79 17.64 17.53
CA ALA A 177 17.21 17.29 18.89
C ALA A 177 18.67 16.88 18.88
N ALA A 178 19.41 17.30 19.90
CA ALA A 178 20.72 16.73 20.24
C ALA A 178 20.48 15.69 21.33
N GLN A 179 20.82 14.43 21.05
CA GLN A 179 20.78 13.33 22.01
C GLN A 179 22.24 12.99 22.38
N PRO A 180 22.57 12.68 23.65
CA PRO A 180 23.95 12.45 24.10
C PRO A 180 24.70 11.38 23.28
N ASP A 181 23.98 10.35 22.82
CA ASP A 181 24.56 9.18 22.15
C ASP A 181 24.05 9.00 20.71
N MET A 182 23.55 10.07 20.08
CA MET A 182 23.15 10.05 18.67
C MET A 182 23.60 11.32 17.93
N PRO A 183 23.91 11.20 16.62
CA PRO A 183 24.12 12.37 15.78
C PRO A 183 22.92 13.34 15.91
N PRO A 184 23.16 14.66 15.96
CA PRO A 184 22.10 15.62 16.12
C PRO A 184 21.08 15.45 15.00
N SER A 185 19.84 15.18 15.40
CA SER A 185 18.74 15.03 14.46
C SER A 185 18.41 16.40 13.85
N PRO A 186 18.26 16.48 12.52
CA PRO A 186 18.12 17.76 11.85
C PRO A 186 16.79 18.44 12.17
N ALA A 187 16.79 19.78 12.11
CA ALA A 187 15.56 20.54 12.00
C ALA A 187 14.85 20.21 10.68
N ILE A 188 13.58 19.83 10.76
CA ILE A 188 12.76 19.42 9.61
C ILE A 188 11.63 20.40 9.30
N ALA A 189 11.67 21.59 9.92
CA ALA A 189 10.79 22.71 9.57
C ALA A 189 11.54 24.05 9.57
N ARG A 190 10.85 25.10 9.12
CA ARG A 190 11.30 26.50 9.07
C ARG A 190 12.49 26.70 8.12
N ALA A 191 13.26 27.76 8.33
CA ALA A 191 14.27 28.24 7.39
C ALA A 191 15.33 27.17 7.03
N THR A 192 15.75 26.34 7.98
CA THR A 192 16.73 25.27 7.71
C THR A 192 16.16 24.20 6.77
N PHE A 193 14.90 23.83 6.96
CA PHE A 193 14.19 22.93 6.07
C PHE A 193 14.05 23.53 4.67
N VAL A 194 13.54 24.76 4.57
CA VAL A 194 13.31 25.42 3.26
C VAL A 194 14.62 25.52 2.48
N ARG A 195 15.73 25.94 3.10
CA ARG A 195 17.04 26.02 2.41
C ARG A 195 17.54 24.66 1.90
N LYS A 196 17.26 23.56 2.62
CA LYS A 196 17.71 22.22 2.21
C LYS A 196 16.88 21.66 1.06
N TRP A 197 15.59 21.99 1.03
CA TRP A 197 14.62 21.42 0.08
C TRP A 197 14.19 22.37 -1.03
N GLU A 198 14.74 23.59 -1.07
CA GLU A 198 14.46 24.56 -2.11
C GLU A 198 14.76 24.00 -3.51
N GLY A 199 13.80 24.17 -4.42
CA GLY A 199 13.86 23.66 -5.80
C GLY A 199 13.48 22.19 -5.94
N GLN A 200 13.34 21.43 -4.85
CA GLN A 200 12.90 20.03 -4.87
C GLN A 200 11.37 19.93 -4.90
N THR A 201 10.87 18.79 -5.34
CA THR A 201 9.43 18.50 -5.35
C THR A 201 8.98 17.93 -4.01
N VAL A 202 7.69 18.07 -3.69
CA VAL A 202 7.08 17.40 -2.55
C VAL A 202 7.15 15.88 -2.73
N ALA A 203 7.11 15.39 -3.97
CA ALA A 203 7.35 13.97 -4.28
C ALA A 203 8.73 13.47 -3.82
N ALA A 204 9.78 14.28 -4.01
CA ALA A 204 11.13 13.95 -3.56
C ALA A 204 11.20 13.90 -2.03
N LEU A 205 10.58 14.87 -1.35
CA LEU A 205 10.48 14.89 0.11
C LEU A 205 9.69 13.68 0.64
N PHE A 206 8.53 13.40 0.03
CA PHE A 206 7.69 12.24 0.36
C PHE A 206 8.47 10.94 0.23
N THR A 207 9.17 10.75 -0.88
CA THR A 207 10.00 9.56 -1.12
C THR A 207 11.11 9.45 -0.07
N TYR A 208 11.76 10.56 0.28
CA TYR A 208 12.79 10.58 1.32
C TYR A 208 12.23 10.18 2.68
N VAL A 209 11.14 10.81 3.13
CA VAL A 209 10.47 10.48 4.40
C VAL A 209 10.08 8.99 4.42
N ARG A 210 9.44 8.50 3.35
CA ARG A 210 9.00 7.10 3.23
C ARG A 210 10.11 6.05 3.25
N THR A 211 11.32 6.41 2.84
CA THR A 211 12.43 5.45 2.65
C THR A 211 13.56 5.61 3.65
N LYS A 212 13.60 6.73 4.37
CA LYS A 212 14.67 7.05 5.33
C LYS A 212 14.15 7.29 6.74
N MET A 213 12.84 7.35 6.94
CA MET A 213 12.24 7.56 8.26
C MET A 213 11.26 6.42 8.60
N PRO A 214 11.24 5.99 9.87
CA PRO A 214 12.27 6.22 10.91
C PRO A 214 13.65 5.64 10.49
N PRO A 215 14.79 6.17 10.96
CA PRO A 215 16.12 5.71 10.52
C PRO A 215 16.46 4.29 10.99
N ASP A 216 15.94 3.90 12.17
CA ASP A 216 16.06 2.58 12.78
C ASP A 216 15.14 1.54 12.13
N ASN A 217 13.99 1.97 11.63
CA ASN A 217 13.04 1.08 10.96
C ASN A 217 12.36 1.73 9.74
N PRO A 218 13.11 1.98 8.66
CA PRO A 218 12.60 2.73 7.52
C PRO A 218 11.41 2.05 6.86
N GLY A 219 10.41 2.87 6.51
CA GLY A 219 9.26 2.39 5.73
C GLY A 219 8.12 1.78 6.54
N THR A 220 8.17 1.86 7.87
CA THR A 220 7.07 1.50 8.77
C THR A 220 5.93 2.52 8.79
N ILE A 221 6.23 3.80 8.55
CA ILE A 221 5.20 4.84 8.38
C ILE A 221 4.47 4.65 7.06
N THR A 222 3.14 4.73 7.06
CA THR A 222 2.31 4.58 5.84
C THR A 222 2.47 5.79 4.89
N ASP A 223 2.01 5.65 3.66
CA ASP A 223 1.94 6.78 2.70
C ASP A 223 1.12 7.93 3.28
N GLN A 224 -0.06 7.64 3.84
CA GLN A 224 -0.90 8.65 4.47
C GLN A 224 -0.22 9.32 5.67
N GLN A 225 0.41 8.54 6.56
CA GLN A 225 1.16 9.10 7.69
C GLN A 225 2.31 9.99 7.23
N SER A 226 2.99 9.63 6.16
CA SER A 226 4.12 10.41 5.63
C SER A 226 3.65 11.74 5.05
N ILE A 227 2.54 11.76 4.30
CA ILE A 227 2.03 13.01 3.73
C ILE A 227 1.40 13.91 4.80
N ASP A 228 0.76 13.32 5.82
CA ASP A 228 0.24 14.05 6.98
C ASP A 228 1.40 14.71 7.76
N ALA A 229 2.49 13.98 8.02
CA ALA A 229 3.69 14.53 8.64
C ALA A 229 4.31 15.69 7.84
N ILE A 230 4.35 15.56 6.51
CA ILE A 230 4.85 16.62 5.61
C ILE A 230 3.96 17.87 5.67
N ALA A 231 2.63 17.71 5.70
CA ALA A 231 1.71 18.83 5.89
C ALA A 231 1.97 19.56 7.21
N HIS A 232 2.26 18.82 8.29
CA HIS A 232 2.64 19.43 9.57
C HIS A 232 3.97 20.19 9.50
N MET A 233 4.99 19.63 8.81
CA MET A 233 6.25 20.32 8.56
C MET A 233 6.05 21.64 7.80
N PHE A 234 5.16 21.67 6.81
CA PHE A 234 4.79 22.88 6.07
C PHE A 234 4.10 23.91 6.96
N ALA A 235 3.14 23.48 7.78
CA ALA A 235 2.43 24.36 8.72
C ALA A 235 3.40 25.01 9.73
N VAL A 236 4.30 24.24 10.33
CA VAL A 236 5.32 24.75 11.26
C VAL A 236 6.35 25.64 10.55
N SER A 237 6.48 25.51 9.22
CA SER A 237 7.28 26.39 8.37
C SER A 237 6.54 27.66 7.93
N ASN A 238 5.33 27.91 8.45
CA ASN A 238 4.45 29.04 8.13
C ASN A 238 3.95 29.06 6.68
N MET A 239 3.96 27.93 5.98
CA MET A 239 3.28 27.81 4.70
C MET A 239 1.77 27.79 4.96
N PRO A 240 0.94 28.48 4.17
CA PRO A 240 -0.49 28.53 4.42
C PRO A 240 -1.15 27.17 4.16
N ALA A 241 -2.23 26.89 4.87
CA ALA A 241 -3.15 25.83 4.51
C ALA A 241 -4.09 26.31 3.37
N GLY A 242 -4.61 25.36 2.59
CA GLY A 242 -5.67 25.59 1.60
C GLY A 242 -6.79 24.55 1.74
N ASP A 243 -7.61 24.44 0.71
CA ASP A 243 -8.83 23.62 0.73
C ASP A 243 -8.64 22.20 0.19
N LYS A 244 -7.49 21.93 -0.44
CA LYS A 244 -7.17 20.63 -1.04
C LYS A 244 -6.13 19.89 -0.23
N GLU A 245 -6.36 18.59 -0.06
CA GLU A 245 -5.45 17.71 0.68
C GLU A 245 -4.29 17.27 -0.22
N LEU A 246 -3.07 17.21 0.34
CA LEU A 246 -1.95 16.59 -0.34
C LEU A 246 -2.23 15.08 -0.47
N PRO A 247 -2.27 14.52 -1.68
CA PRO A 247 -2.51 13.11 -1.84
C PRO A 247 -1.28 12.29 -1.37
N PRO A 248 -1.48 11.11 -0.78
CA PRO A 248 -0.40 10.18 -0.44
C PRO A 248 0.14 9.46 -1.70
N ASP A 249 0.34 10.19 -2.79
CA ASP A 249 0.75 9.67 -4.09
C ASP A 249 1.93 10.50 -4.63
N PRO A 250 3.14 9.93 -4.75
CA PRO A 250 4.31 10.65 -5.21
C PRO A 250 4.15 11.30 -6.59
N ASN A 251 3.30 10.78 -7.49
CA ASN A 251 3.16 11.35 -8.84
C ASN A 251 2.32 12.62 -8.82
N ALA A 252 1.21 12.58 -8.08
CA ALA A 252 0.41 13.77 -7.83
C ALA A 252 1.19 14.87 -7.07
N LEU A 253 2.24 14.50 -6.33
CA LEU A 253 3.12 15.42 -5.62
C LEU A 253 4.28 15.96 -6.48
N GLU A 254 4.53 15.43 -7.68
CA GLU A 254 5.68 15.77 -8.51
C GLU A 254 5.59 17.20 -9.07
N GLY A 255 4.37 17.69 -9.25
CA GLY A 255 4.10 19.07 -9.63
C GLY A 255 4.23 20.10 -8.52
N ILE A 256 4.34 19.69 -7.26
CA ILE A 256 4.37 20.62 -6.13
C ILE A 256 5.83 20.84 -5.74
N VAL A 257 6.26 22.10 -5.70
CA VAL A 257 7.67 22.47 -5.50
C VAL A 257 7.84 23.24 -4.20
N ILE A 258 8.87 22.85 -3.45
CA ILE A 258 9.31 23.55 -2.26
C ILE A 258 10.24 24.68 -2.71
N ASN A 259 9.82 25.93 -2.52
CA ASN A 259 10.55 27.13 -2.93
C ASN A 259 10.72 28.09 -1.74
N ALA A 260 11.63 29.05 -1.86
CA ALA A 260 11.71 30.16 -0.92
C ALA A 260 10.37 30.90 -0.82
N LYS A 261 10.12 31.49 0.35
CA LYS A 261 8.93 32.32 0.58
C LYS A 261 8.92 33.46 -0.46
N PRO A 262 7.80 33.66 -1.18
CA PRO A 262 7.65 34.82 -2.04
C PRO A 262 7.90 36.11 -1.27
N LYS A 263 8.56 37.07 -1.91
CA LYS A 263 8.82 38.40 -1.34
C LYS A 263 7.53 39.20 -1.21
#